data_AF-A0A7V4BSP6-F1
#
_entry.id   AF-A0A7V4BSP6-F1
#
_cell.length_a   1.000
_cell.length_b   1.000
_cell.length_c   1.000
_cell.angle_alpha   90.00
_cell.angle_beta   90.00
_cell.angle_gamma   90.00
#
_symmetry.space_group_name_H-M   'P 1'
#
loop_
_entity.id
_entity.type
_entity.pdbx_description
1 polymer ?
#
loop_
_entity_poly.entity_id
_entity_poly.type
_entity_poly.pdbx_seq_one_letter_code
_entity_poly.pdbx_strand_id
1 'polypeptide(L)'
;LKDTVARVVPYWESTIAPEIKKGKKIIIAAHGNSLRALVKYLDNISDKDILELNIPTGIPLVYELDANLCPIQHYYLGDQEAIRKAMESVANQGKAK
;
A
#
# COMPACT_ATOMS: atom_id res chain seq x y z
N LEU A 1 5.61 -12.15 5.07
CA LEU A 1 4.49 -11.22 4.79
C LEU A 1 3.18 -11.66 5.43
N LYS A 2 2.81 -12.96 5.36
CA LYS A 2 1.58 -13.53 5.97
C LYS A 2 1.25 -13.00 7.37
N ASP A 3 2.18 -13.09 8.31
CA ASP A 3 1.92 -12.65 9.71
C ASP A 3 1.72 -11.14 9.82
N THR A 4 2.31 -10.36 8.90
CA THR A 4 2.08 -8.92 8.82
C THR A 4 0.67 -8.60 8.33
N VAL A 5 0.14 -9.36 7.36
CA VAL A 5 -1.26 -9.24 6.93
C VAL A 5 -2.21 -9.53 8.09
N ALA A 6 -1.94 -10.61 8.84
CA ALA A 6 -2.77 -11.05 9.96
C ALA A 6 -2.92 -10.00 11.08
N ARG A 7 -1.98 -9.05 11.21
CA ARG A 7 -2.07 -7.94 12.16
C ARG A 7 -2.49 -6.59 11.55
N VAL A 8 -2.23 -6.37 10.25
CA VAL A 8 -2.54 -5.09 9.58
C VAL A 8 -4.02 -5.05 9.20
N VAL A 9 -4.56 -6.14 8.66
CA VAL A 9 -5.96 -6.19 8.20
C VAL A 9 -6.95 -5.95 9.35
N PRO A 10 -6.80 -6.58 10.53
CA PRO A 10 -7.70 -6.29 11.64
C PRO A 10 -7.68 -4.81 12.08
N TYR A 11 -6.52 -4.15 12.01
CA TYR A 11 -6.42 -2.73 12.35
C TYR A 11 -7.06 -1.84 11.28
N TRP A 12 -6.91 -2.19 10.00
CA TRP A 12 -7.65 -1.56 8.92
C TRP A 12 -9.16 -1.66 9.16
N GLU A 13 -9.68 -2.86 9.35
CA GLU A 13 -11.12 -3.12 9.47
C GLU A 13 -11.75 -2.51 10.73
N SER A 14 -11.07 -2.58 11.87
CA SER A 14 -11.61 -2.11 13.16
C SER A 14 -11.41 -0.62 13.42
N THR A 15 -10.41 0.00 12.82
CA THR A 15 -10.01 1.38 13.16
C THR A 15 -10.01 2.31 11.96
N ILE A 16 -9.30 1.98 10.87
CA ILE A 16 -9.11 2.91 9.76
C ILE A 16 -10.36 3.01 8.87
N ALA A 17 -10.90 1.86 8.45
CA ALA A 17 -12.07 1.77 7.58
C ALA A 17 -13.31 2.49 8.16
N PRO A 18 -13.66 2.35 9.46
CA PRO A 18 -14.75 3.10 10.07
C PRO A 18 -14.56 4.62 10.03
N GLU A 19 -13.33 5.11 10.18
CA GLU A 19 -13.04 6.55 10.15
C GLU A 19 -13.16 7.12 8.73
N ILE A 20 -12.76 6.35 7.71
CA ILE A 20 -12.99 6.71 6.30
C ILE A 20 -14.50 6.77 6.02
N LYS A 21 -15.29 5.80 6.49
CA LYS A 21 -16.76 5.80 6.36
C LYS A 21 -17.44 6.97 7.06
N LYS A 22 -16.81 7.57 8.07
CA LYS A 22 -17.26 8.83 8.71
C LYS A 22 -16.90 10.08 7.89
N GLY A 23 -16.32 9.92 6.69
CA GLY A 23 -15.93 11.01 5.80
C GLY A 23 -14.56 11.63 6.12
N LYS A 24 -13.75 11.02 7.00
CA LYS A 24 -12.41 11.54 7.29
C LYS A 24 -11.45 11.23 6.15
N LYS A 25 -10.60 12.19 5.83
CA LYS A 25 -9.44 12.01 4.93
C LYS A 25 -8.26 11.52 5.77
N ILE A 26 -7.78 10.30 5.50
CA ILE A 26 -6.75 9.63 6.31
C ILE A 26 -5.41 9.61 5.57
N ILE A 27 -4.32 9.85 6.30
CA ILE A 27 -2.95 9.60 5.86
C ILE A 27 -2.39 8.44 6.68
N ILE A 28 -1.79 7.46 6.01
CA ILE A 28 -1.13 6.32 6.65
C ILE A 28 0.38 6.44 6.39
N ALA A 29 1.15 6.82 7.41
CA ALA A 29 2.61 6.79 7.39
C ALA A 29 3.10 5.49 8.04
N ALA A 30 3.70 4.60 7.27
CA ALA A 30 4.12 3.28 7.73
C ALA A 30 5.36 2.78 6.97
N HIS A 31 5.66 1.48 7.08
CA HIS A 31 6.83 0.84 6.46
C HIS A 31 6.43 -0.11 5.32
N GLY A 32 7.41 -0.49 4.49
CA GLY A 32 7.18 -1.30 3.28
C GLY A 32 6.38 -2.58 3.49
N ASN A 33 6.68 -3.41 4.50
CA ASN A 33 5.93 -4.65 4.74
C ASN A 33 4.49 -4.42 5.20
N SER A 34 4.25 -3.41 6.04
CA SER A 34 2.90 -3.05 6.47
C SER A 34 2.08 -2.46 5.33
N LEU A 35 2.68 -1.59 4.51
CA LEU A 35 2.02 -1.01 3.35
C LEU A 35 1.71 -2.09 2.30
N ARG A 36 2.66 -2.98 2.00
CA ARG A 36 2.40 -4.13 1.11
C ARG A 36 1.28 -5.03 1.61
N ALA A 37 1.21 -5.28 2.92
CA ALA A 37 0.11 -6.06 3.48
C ALA A 37 -1.26 -5.39 3.30
N LEU A 38 -1.32 -4.07 3.46
CA LEU A 38 -2.55 -3.32 3.23
C LEU A 38 -2.93 -3.27 1.75
N VAL A 39 -1.97 -2.98 0.86
CA VAL A 39 -2.16 -2.99 -0.60
C VAL A 39 -2.62 -4.37 -1.08
N LYS A 40 -2.00 -5.44 -0.57
CA LYS A 40 -2.42 -6.82 -0.87
C LYS A 40 -3.90 -7.04 -0.57
N TYR A 41 -4.35 -6.56 0.59
CA TYR A 41 -5.74 -6.72 1.03
C TYR A 41 -6.70 -5.87 0.19
N LEU A 42 -6.36 -4.61 -0.07
CA LEU A 42 -7.20 -3.68 -0.83
C LEU A 42 -7.35 -4.11 -2.30
N ASP A 43 -6.24 -4.47 -2.95
CA ASP A 43 -6.21 -4.79 -4.38
C ASP A 43 -6.37 -6.30 -4.65
N ASN A 44 -6.68 -7.10 -3.62
CA ASN A 44 -6.84 -8.55 -3.69
C ASN A 44 -5.68 -9.27 -4.41
N ILE A 45 -4.45 -8.85 -4.11
CA ILE A 45 -3.24 -9.37 -4.77
C ILE A 45 -2.92 -10.77 -4.24
N SER A 46 -2.57 -11.68 -5.16
CA SER A 46 -2.19 -13.05 -4.80
C SER A 46 -0.90 -13.10 -3.97
N ASP A 47 -0.69 -14.21 -3.24
CA ASP A 47 0.56 -14.44 -2.49
C ASP A 47 1.81 -14.49 -3.39
N LYS A 48 1.63 -14.82 -4.66
CA LYS A 48 2.72 -14.85 -5.64
C LYS A 48 3.07 -13.44 -6.10
N ASP A 49 2.07 -12.67 -6.50
CA ASP A 49 2.27 -11.36 -7.13
C ASP A 49 2.71 -10.30 -6.11
N ILE A 50 2.32 -10.45 -4.84
CA ILE A 50 2.72 -9.51 -3.79
C ILE A 50 4.23 -9.50 -3.51
N LEU A 51 4.94 -10.55 -3.90
CA LEU A 51 6.40 -10.61 -3.78
C LEU A 51 7.10 -9.67 -4.76
N GLU A 52 6.45 -9.37 -5.88
CA GLU A 52 6.98 -8.49 -6.94
C GLU A 52 6.61 -7.02 -6.70
N LEU A 53 5.62 -6.75 -5.83
CA LEU A 53 5.20 -5.41 -5.48
C LEU A 53 6.30 -4.67 -4.69
N ASN A 54 6.82 -3.60 -5.27
CA ASN A 54 7.76 -2.68 -4.63
C ASN A 54 7.11 -1.31 -4.43
N ILE A 55 7.08 -0.84 -3.19
CA ILE A 55 6.55 0.50 -2.84
C ILE A 55 7.75 1.43 -2.64
N PRO A 56 7.89 2.51 -3.45
CA PRO A 56 8.99 3.45 -3.32
C PRO A 56 8.91 4.20 -1.99
N THR A 57 10.08 4.52 -1.42
CA THR A 57 10.15 5.23 -0.14
C THR A 57 9.89 6.71 -0.33
N GLY A 58 9.05 7.31 0.54
CA GLY A 58 8.83 8.76 0.58
C GLY A 58 7.93 9.31 -0.53
N ILE A 59 7.28 8.44 -1.31
CA ILE A 59 6.37 8.85 -2.39
C ILE A 59 4.92 8.54 -1.96
N PRO A 60 4.01 9.53 -1.97
CA PRO A 60 2.61 9.30 -1.62
C PRO A 60 1.93 8.37 -2.64
N LEU A 61 1.31 7.30 -2.14
CA LEU A 61 0.40 6.43 -2.88
C LEU A 61 -1.04 6.81 -2.49
N VAL A 62 -1.79 7.34 -3.45
CA VAL A 62 -3.18 7.77 -3.26
C VAL A 62 -4.11 6.62 -3.62
N TYR A 63 -5.10 6.34 -2.75
CA TYR A 63 -6.21 5.42 -3.03
C TYR A 63 -7.51 6.20 -3.06
N GLU A 64 -8.29 5.97 -4.12
CA GLU A 64 -9.67 6.40 -4.22
C GLU A 64 -10.56 5.18 -4.01
N LEU A 65 -11.45 5.24 -3.03
CA LEU A 65 -12.29 4.12 -2.60
C LEU A 65 -13.76 4.45 -2.85
N ASP A 66 -14.54 3.42 -3.16
CA ASP A 66 -16.00 3.53 -3.23
C ASP A 66 -16.66 3.52 -1.84
N ALA A 67 -18.00 3.56 -1.79
CA ALA A 67 -18.76 3.53 -0.54
C ALA A 67 -18.58 2.23 0.28
N ASN A 68 -18.16 1.13 -0.36
CA ASN A 68 -17.86 -0.15 0.26
C ASN A 68 -16.39 -0.28 0.67
N LEU A 69 -15.58 0.76 0.46
CA LEU A 69 -14.13 0.79 0.63
C LEU A 69 -13.36 -0.11 -0.35
N CYS A 70 -13.97 -0.42 -1.49
CA CYS A 70 -13.29 -1.08 -2.60
C CYS A 70 -12.49 -0.03 -3.40
N PRO A 71 -11.22 -0.31 -3.77
CA PRO A 71 -10.46 0.61 -4.61
C PRO A 71 -11.11 0.83 -5.99
N ILE A 72 -11.27 2.10 -6.35
CA ILE A 72 -11.63 2.54 -7.71
C ILE A 72 -10.35 2.68 -8.53
N GLN A 73 -9.34 3.33 -7.95
CA GLN A 73 -8.01 3.50 -8.54
C GLN A 73 -6.97 3.83 -7.46
N HIS A 74 -5.70 3.63 -7.80
CA HIS A 74 -4.57 4.11 -7.02
C HIS A 74 -3.45 4.63 -7.91
N TYR A 75 -2.72 5.64 -7.45
CA TYR A 75 -1.62 6.25 -8.21
C TYR A 75 -0.59 6.91 -7.29
N TYR A 76 0.66 6.96 -7.75
CA TYR A 76 1.72 7.70 -7.08
C TYR A 76 1.64 9.19 -7.43
N LEU A 77 1.71 10.04 -6.42
CA LEU A 77 1.69 11.49 -6.58
C LEU A 77 3.12 12.03 -6.72
N GLY A 78 3.39 12.78 -7.78
CA GLY A 78 4.67 13.48 -7.99
C GLY A 78 5.25 13.32 -9.40
N ASP A 79 6.54 13.63 -9.51
CA ASP A 79 7.30 13.51 -10.77
C ASP A 79 7.49 12.04 -11.16
N GLN A 80 7.04 11.69 -12.36
CA GLN A 80 6.97 10.30 -12.81
C GLN A 80 8.36 9.67 -13.01
N GLU A 81 9.35 10.46 -13.42
CA GLU A 81 10.71 9.96 -13.62
C GLU A 81 11.42 9.70 -12.28
N ALA A 82 11.21 10.56 -11.29
CA ALA A 82 11.67 10.34 -9.92
C ALA A 82 11.00 9.11 -9.29
N ILE A 83 9.70 8.91 -9.50
CA ILE A 83 8.95 7.74 -9.03
C ILE A 83 9.52 6.45 -9.64
N ARG A 84 9.74 6.44 -10.96
CA ARG A 84 10.33 5.29 -11.68
C ARG A 84 11.69 4.91 -11.09
N LYS A 85 12.59 5.89 -10.92
CA LYS A 85 13.93 5.68 -10.32
C LYS A 85 13.84 5.14 -8.89
N ALA A 86 12.91 5.66 -8.09
CA ALA A 86 12.73 5.20 -6.72
C ALA A 86 12.21 3.75 -6.66
N MET A 87 11.28 3.37 -7.53
CA MET A 87 10.80 1.98 -7.63
C MET A 87 11.92 1.03 -8.04
N GLU A 88 12.74 1.40 -9.02
CA GLU A 88 13.92 0.63 -9.44
C GLU A 88 14.93 0.47 -8.31
N SER A 89 15.18 1.55 -7.56
CA SER A 89 16.07 1.51 -6.40
C SER A 89 15.58 0.51 -5.34
N VAL A 90 14.29 0.47 -5.05
CA VAL A 90 13.73 -0.49 -4.07
C VAL A 90 13.82 -1.93 -4.61
N ALA A 91 13.50 -2.16 -5.88
CA ALA A 91 13.61 -3.49 -6.50
C ALA A 91 15.05 -4.04 -6.45
N ASN A 92 16.06 -3.17 -6.53
CA ASN A 92 17.47 -3.56 -6.50
C ASN A 92 18.00 -3.79 -5.08
N GLN A 93 17.33 -3.31 -4.02
CA GLN A 93 17.76 -3.56 -2.63
C GLN A 93 17.74 -5.05 -2.27
N GLY A 94 16.86 -5.84 -2.89
CA GLY A 94 16.79 -7.30 -2.71
C GLY A 94 17.83 -8.09 -3.52
N LYS A 95 18.57 -7.45 -4.44
CA LYS A 95 19.46 -8.13 -5.39
C LYS A 95 20.94 -8.22 -4.94
N ALA A 96 21.27 -7.82 -3.71
CA ALA A 96 22.65 -7.90 -3.23
C ALA A 96 22.75 -8.22 -1.74
N LYS A 97 23.11 -9.48 -1.45
CA LYS A 97 24.32 -9.81 -0.70
C LYS A 97 24.95 -11.06 -1.29
#